data_AF-A0AAU7DTU7-F1
#
_entry.id   AF-A0AAU7DTU7-F1
#
_cell.length_a   1.000
_cell.length_b   1.000
_cell.length_c   1.000
_cell.angle_alpha   90.00
_cell.angle_beta   90.00
_cell.angle_gamma   90.00
#
_symmetry.space_group_name_H-M   'P 1'
#
loop_
_entity.id
_entity.type
_entity.pdbx_description
1 polymer ?
#
loop_
_entity_poly.entity_id
_entity_poly.type
_entity_poly.pdbx_seq_one_letter_code
_entity_poly.pdbx_strand_id
1 'polypeptide(L)'
;MERKILRTVIRSAVFTVMLLVLASCSVDQLEEAPYAAEYAAALAGTNSDYVKAMLEDGEVTVAEIKDAQGQFISCLADAGIEGFFADTGFGYDNLTIAGELTIEQEDSETECYIQWLGDAEGLFHSQVINPNNEDFDSLVAQCLVRKNLVPVGFTGKDFKELLEASTTAEILGAGEKVVFSETSEIILPGGISLEDPDASLCTMNPTM
;
A
#
# COMPACT_ATOMS: atom_id res chain seq x y z
N MET A 1 41.51 -58.22 -11.21
CA MET A 1 41.33 -56.93 -11.94
C MET A 1 39.96 -56.31 -11.64
N GLU A 2 39.40 -56.47 -10.42
CA GLU A 2 37.98 -56.15 -10.14
C GLU A 2 37.75 -55.09 -9.05
N ARG A 3 38.76 -54.74 -8.24
CA ARG A 3 38.60 -53.77 -7.14
C ARG A 3 38.67 -52.29 -7.56
N LYS A 4 39.05 -52.00 -8.81
CA LYS A 4 39.19 -50.61 -9.29
C LYS A 4 37.89 -50.01 -9.82
N ILE A 5 36.94 -50.83 -10.30
CA ILE A 5 35.69 -50.33 -10.90
C ILE A 5 34.69 -49.89 -9.83
N LEU A 6 34.66 -50.58 -8.68
CA LEU A 6 33.72 -50.28 -7.60
C LEU A 6 33.98 -48.93 -6.90
N ARG A 7 35.24 -48.45 -6.85
CA ARG A 7 35.59 -47.16 -6.22
C ARG A 7 35.26 -45.95 -7.10
N THR A 8 35.14 -46.13 -8.41
CA THR A 8 34.82 -45.04 -9.34
C THR A 8 33.32 -44.75 -9.37
N VAL A 9 32.47 -45.79 -9.29
CA VAL A 9 31.01 -45.63 -9.31
C VAL A 9 30.49 -44.95 -8.03
N ILE A 10 31.09 -45.22 -6.87
CA ILE A 10 30.66 -44.64 -5.59
C ILE A 10 30.98 -43.13 -5.50
N ARG A 11 32.03 -42.64 -6.19
CA ARG A 11 32.35 -41.21 -6.21
C ARG A 11 31.43 -40.39 -7.13
N SER A 12 30.82 -40.99 -8.14
CA SER A 12 29.88 -40.28 -9.03
C SER A 12 28.47 -40.19 -8.45
N ALA A 13 28.00 -41.17 -7.68
CA ALA A 13 26.65 -41.13 -7.12
C ALA A 13 26.48 -40.09 -5.98
N VAL A 14 27.55 -39.78 -5.25
CA VAL A 14 27.50 -38.80 -4.14
C VAL A 14 27.44 -37.35 -4.66
N PHE A 15 27.96 -37.09 -5.87
CA PHE A 15 27.93 -35.75 -6.46
C PHE A 15 26.63 -35.42 -7.20
N THR A 16 25.84 -36.42 -7.59
CA THR A 16 24.57 -36.20 -8.33
C THR A 16 23.37 -35.99 -7.39
N VAL A 17 23.44 -36.42 -6.13
CA VAL A 17 22.34 -36.24 -5.16
C VAL A 17 22.40 -34.88 -4.44
N MET A 18 23.53 -34.16 -4.50
CA MET A 18 23.71 -32.88 -3.79
C MET A 18 23.32 -31.63 -4.63
N LEU A 19 22.78 -31.82 -5.84
CA LEU A 19 22.43 -30.73 -6.79
C LEU A 19 20.91 -30.53 -6.96
N LEU A 20 20.07 -31.22 -6.19
CA LEU A 20 18.60 -31.19 -6.31
C LEU A 20 17.86 -30.55 -5.12
N VAL A 21 18.56 -29.87 -4.21
CA VAL A 21 17.95 -29.31 -2.97
C VAL A 21 17.83 -27.77 -3.00
N LEU A 22 18.15 -27.09 -4.10
CA LEU A 22 18.20 -25.61 -4.14
C LEU A 22 17.01 -24.92 -4.84
N ALA A 23 15.90 -25.62 -5.09
CA ALA A 23 14.77 -25.06 -5.85
C ALA A 23 13.43 -24.99 -5.10
N SER A 24 13.41 -25.05 -3.76
CA SER A 24 12.15 -24.99 -3.00
C SER A 24 11.97 -23.77 -2.08
N CYS A 25 12.85 -22.77 -2.11
CA CYS A 25 12.71 -21.60 -1.23
C CYS A 25 11.91 -20.44 -1.81
N SER A 26 11.46 -20.49 -3.06
CA SER A 26 10.85 -19.33 -3.71
C SER A 26 9.35 -19.17 -3.45
N VAL A 27 8.64 -20.26 -3.12
CA VAL A 27 7.18 -20.21 -2.91
C VAL A 27 6.83 -19.91 -1.45
N ASP A 28 7.51 -20.54 -0.48
CA ASP A 28 7.27 -20.28 0.94
C ASP A 28 7.63 -18.84 1.37
N GLN A 29 8.59 -18.20 0.70
CA GLN A 29 8.96 -16.80 1.02
C GLN A 29 7.93 -15.78 0.57
N LEU A 30 7.11 -16.07 -0.45
CA LEU A 30 6.05 -15.15 -0.88
C LEU A 30 4.87 -15.14 0.09
N GLU A 31 4.52 -16.29 0.69
CA GLU A 31 3.41 -16.36 1.65
C GLU A 31 3.72 -15.70 3.00
N GLU A 32 5.01 -15.57 3.36
CA GLU A 32 5.43 -14.85 4.58
C GLU A 32 5.88 -13.40 4.32
N ALA A 33 5.81 -12.93 3.07
CA ALA A 33 6.17 -11.56 2.73
C ALA A 33 5.13 -10.54 3.29
N PRO A 34 5.55 -9.33 3.69
CA PRO A 34 4.62 -8.24 3.95
C PRO A 34 3.67 -8.07 2.76
N TYR A 35 2.38 -7.86 3.04
CA TYR A 35 1.30 -7.71 2.04
C TYR A 35 0.94 -8.93 1.19
N ALA A 36 1.50 -10.12 1.46
CA ALA A 36 1.25 -11.31 0.62
C ALA A 36 -0.24 -11.62 0.37
N ALA A 37 -1.09 -11.48 1.40
CA ALA A 37 -2.52 -11.71 1.29
C ALA A 37 -3.22 -10.65 0.43
N GLU A 38 -2.76 -9.41 0.53
CA GLU A 38 -3.27 -8.26 -0.21
C GLU A 38 -2.88 -8.34 -1.69
N TYR A 39 -1.66 -8.76 -2.00
CA TYR A 39 -1.24 -9.08 -3.38
C TYR A 39 -2.06 -10.21 -3.99
N ALA A 40 -2.29 -11.29 -3.24
CA ALA A 40 -3.13 -12.40 -3.70
C ALA A 40 -4.58 -11.96 -3.96
N ALA A 41 -5.12 -11.09 -3.10
CA ALA A 41 -6.46 -10.52 -3.28
C ALA A 41 -6.53 -9.61 -4.50
N ALA A 42 -5.54 -8.72 -4.68
CA ALA A 42 -5.45 -7.81 -5.82
C ALA A 42 -5.32 -8.58 -7.15
N LEU A 43 -4.46 -9.60 -7.22
CA LEU A 43 -4.33 -10.50 -8.37
C LEU A 43 -5.65 -11.18 -8.75
N ALA A 44 -6.42 -11.62 -7.75
CA ALA A 44 -7.71 -12.25 -7.98
C ALA A 44 -8.82 -11.25 -8.39
N GLY A 45 -8.70 -9.99 -7.97
CA GLY A 45 -9.68 -8.94 -8.22
C GLY A 45 -9.51 -8.21 -9.56
N THR A 46 -8.29 -8.15 -10.10
CA THR A 46 -8.02 -7.39 -11.32
C THR A 46 -8.35 -8.15 -12.60
N ASN A 47 -8.92 -7.42 -13.58
CA ASN A 47 -9.09 -7.91 -14.95
C ASN A 47 -8.04 -7.36 -15.92
N SER A 48 -7.17 -6.45 -15.48
CA SER A 48 -6.12 -5.89 -16.32
C SER A 48 -4.90 -6.81 -16.34
N ASP A 49 -4.49 -7.25 -17.53
CA ASP A 49 -3.26 -8.04 -17.68
C ASP A 49 -2.00 -7.24 -17.35
N TYR A 50 -2.05 -5.90 -17.50
CA TYR A 50 -0.95 -5.02 -17.11
C TYR A 50 -0.81 -4.97 -15.58
N VAL A 51 -1.91 -4.74 -14.87
CA VAL A 51 -1.93 -4.73 -13.40
C VAL A 51 -1.59 -6.11 -12.84
N LYS A 52 -2.06 -7.20 -13.47
CA LYS A 52 -1.66 -8.57 -13.06
C LYS A 52 -0.15 -8.73 -13.10
N ALA A 53 0.50 -8.32 -14.19
CA ALA A 53 1.95 -8.46 -14.33
C ALA A 53 2.71 -7.72 -13.22
N MET A 54 2.25 -6.53 -12.80
CA MET A 54 2.84 -5.77 -11.69
C MET A 54 2.68 -6.44 -10.33
N LEU A 55 1.67 -7.29 -10.15
CA LEU A 55 1.36 -7.91 -8.86
C LEU A 55 1.90 -9.33 -8.72
N GLU A 56 2.33 -9.96 -9.82
CA GLU A 56 2.66 -11.39 -9.90
C GLU A 56 3.84 -11.81 -9.01
N ASP A 57 4.80 -10.92 -8.77
CA ASP A 57 5.99 -11.20 -7.97
C ASP A 57 5.88 -10.76 -6.50
N GLY A 58 4.76 -10.15 -6.12
CA GLY A 58 4.50 -9.71 -4.75
C GLY A 58 5.18 -8.38 -4.37
N GLU A 59 5.75 -7.65 -5.33
CA GLU A 59 6.36 -6.34 -5.09
C GLU A 59 6.14 -5.38 -6.27
N VAL A 60 5.37 -4.32 -6.05
CA VAL A 60 5.25 -3.23 -7.00
C VAL A 60 6.43 -2.28 -6.82
N THR A 61 7.23 -2.11 -7.87
CA THR A 61 8.41 -1.24 -7.84
C THR A 61 8.08 0.20 -8.23
N VAL A 62 8.98 1.13 -7.85
CA VAL A 62 8.91 2.54 -8.30
C VAL A 62 8.89 2.64 -9.83
N ALA A 63 9.65 1.80 -10.52
CA ALA A 63 9.73 1.84 -11.98
C ALA A 63 8.40 1.44 -12.63
N GLU A 64 7.75 0.40 -12.11
CA GLU A 64 6.44 -0.06 -12.60
C GLU A 64 5.36 0.98 -12.36
N ILE A 65 5.31 1.59 -11.17
CA ILE A 65 4.32 2.63 -10.89
C ILE A 65 4.54 3.86 -11.77
N LYS A 66 5.79 4.27 -12.02
CA LYS A 66 6.04 5.41 -12.91
C LYS A 66 5.65 5.12 -14.36
N ASP A 67 5.83 3.89 -14.84
CA ASP A 67 5.34 3.48 -16.16
C ASP A 67 3.80 3.47 -16.19
N ALA A 68 3.17 2.82 -15.21
CA ALA A 68 1.72 2.73 -15.05
C ALA A 68 1.04 4.10 -15.01
N GLN A 69 1.59 5.01 -14.20
CA GLN A 69 1.15 6.41 -14.10
C GLN A 69 1.26 7.12 -15.45
N GLY A 70 2.35 6.89 -16.21
CA GLY A 70 2.50 7.41 -17.57
C GLY A 70 1.42 6.91 -18.52
N GLN A 71 1.10 5.62 -18.48
CA GLN A 71 0.02 5.04 -19.29
C GLN A 71 -1.35 5.57 -18.89
N PHE A 72 -1.60 5.69 -17.59
CA PHE A 72 -2.83 6.27 -17.06
C PHE A 72 -3.02 7.72 -17.54
N ILE A 73 -2.01 8.58 -17.44
CA ILE A 73 -2.09 9.95 -17.95
C ILE A 73 -2.34 9.98 -19.46
N SER A 74 -1.74 9.08 -20.23
CA SER A 74 -2.02 8.98 -21.67
C SER A 74 -3.49 8.60 -21.93
N CYS A 75 -4.03 7.66 -21.16
CA CYS A 75 -5.43 7.23 -21.27
C CYS A 75 -6.40 8.37 -20.92
N LEU A 76 -6.11 9.14 -19.87
CA LEU A 76 -6.86 10.34 -19.51
C LEU A 76 -6.86 11.38 -20.65
N ALA A 77 -5.69 11.62 -21.25
CA ALA A 77 -5.55 12.58 -22.34
C ALA A 77 -6.40 12.19 -23.57
N ASP A 78 -6.48 10.90 -23.88
CA ASP A 78 -7.34 10.38 -24.97
C ASP A 78 -8.83 10.59 -24.68
N ALA A 79 -9.23 10.61 -23.41
CA ALA A 79 -10.57 10.96 -22.94
C ALA A 79 -10.80 12.48 -22.80
N GLY A 80 -9.82 13.31 -23.17
CA GLY A 80 -9.88 14.76 -23.04
C GLY A 80 -9.77 15.27 -21.59
N ILE A 81 -9.17 14.47 -20.71
CA ILE A 81 -8.91 14.80 -19.30
C ILE A 81 -7.45 15.22 -19.16
N GLU A 82 -7.22 16.40 -18.60
CA GLU A 82 -5.86 16.87 -18.29
C GLU A 82 -5.53 16.56 -16.83
N GLY A 83 -4.48 15.77 -16.62
CA GLY A 83 -4.01 15.42 -15.29
C GLY A 83 -2.51 15.16 -15.25
N PHE A 84 -1.96 15.17 -14.05
CA PHE A 84 -0.56 14.85 -13.79
C PHE A 84 -0.38 14.27 -12.38
N PHE A 85 0.68 13.51 -12.20
CA PHE A 85 1.11 13.04 -10.87
C PHE A 85 2.07 14.04 -10.24
N ALA A 86 1.79 14.39 -8.98
CA ALA A 86 2.60 15.28 -8.18
C ALA A 86 3.24 14.52 -7.01
N ASP A 87 4.54 14.70 -6.82
CA ASP A 87 5.25 14.17 -5.65
C ASP A 87 4.66 14.77 -4.38
N THR A 88 4.25 13.89 -3.46
CA THR A 88 3.67 14.27 -2.17
C THR A 88 4.71 14.61 -1.12
N GLY A 89 5.98 14.26 -1.37
CA GLY A 89 7.05 14.30 -0.37
C GLY A 89 7.05 13.10 0.59
N PHE A 90 6.10 12.17 0.45
CA PHE A 90 5.98 10.97 1.28
C PHE A 90 6.47 9.68 0.58
N GLY A 91 7.12 9.81 -0.59
CA GLY A 91 7.67 8.68 -1.35
C GLY A 91 6.71 8.09 -2.39
N TYR A 92 5.53 8.67 -2.56
CA TYR A 92 4.56 8.35 -3.60
C TYR A 92 4.00 9.64 -4.21
N ASP A 93 3.36 9.51 -5.37
CA ASP A 93 2.73 10.64 -6.05
C ASP A 93 1.21 10.57 -5.93
N ASN A 94 0.54 11.73 -5.99
CA ASN A 94 -0.91 11.83 -6.09
C ASN A 94 -1.33 12.40 -7.44
N LEU A 95 -2.43 11.88 -7.97
CA LEU A 95 -3.06 12.42 -9.16
C LEU A 95 -3.65 13.81 -8.88
N THR A 96 -3.40 14.74 -9.79
CA THR A 96 -4.08 16.03 -9.87
C THR A 96 -4.76 16.14 -11.23
N ILE A 97 -6.07 16.40 -11.22
CA ILE A 97 -6.88 16.63 -12.43
C ILE A 97 -7.20 18.13 -12.53
N ALA A 98 -7.12 18.66 -13.75
CA ALA A 98 -7.47 20.05 -14.02
C ALA A 98 -8.99 20.20 -14.23
N GLY A 99 -9.65 20.91 -13.31
CA GLY A 99 -11.07 21.23 -13.42
C GLY A 99 -11.99 20.09 -12.97
N GLU A 100 -13.29 20.31 -13.15
CA GLU A 100 -14.32 19.32 -12.84
C GLU A 100 -14.54 18.39 -14.04
N LEU A 101 -14.71 17.10 -13.78
CA LEU A 101 -15.00 16.10 -14.81
C LEU A 101 -16.50 16.08 -15.14
N THR A 102 -16.83 15.75 -16.38
CA THR A 102 -18.18 15.28 -16.72
C THR A 102 -18.36 13.84 -16.27
N ILE A 103 -19.60 13.35 -16.16
CA ILE A 103 -19.89 11.94 -15.83
C ILE A 103 -19.16 10.98 -16.81
N GLU A 104 -19.14 11.32 -18.10
CA GLU A 104 -18.46 10.50 -19.12
C GLU A 104 -16.94 10.47 -18.92
N GLN A 105 -16.38 11.56 -18.41
CA GLN A 105 -14.96 11.64 -18.06
C GLN A 105 -14.65 10.92 -16.75
N GLU A 106 -15.54 10.93 -15.76
CA GLU A 106 -15.42 10.12 -14.55
C GLU A 106 -15.42 8.62 -14.87
N ASP A 107 -16.33 8.18 -15.75
CA ASP A 107 -16.35 6.79 -16.23
C ASP A 107 -15.03 6.44 -16.94
N SER A 108 -14.53 7.34 -17.81
CA SER A 108 -13.26 7.15 -18.51
C SER A 108 -12.07 7.11 -17.56
N GLU A 109 -12.05 7.97 -16.54
CA GLU A 109 -11.01 8.01 -15.51
C GLU A 109 -10.97 6.70 -14.71
N THR A 110 -12.14 6.19 -14.32
CA THR A 110 -12.28 4.90 -13.66
C THR A 110 -11.79 3.74 -14.55
N GLU A 111 -12.16 3.71 -15.83
CA GLU A 111 -11.71 2.69 -16.77
C GLU A 111 -10.19 2.72 -16.97
N CYS A 112 -9.62 3.92 -17.17
CA CYS A 112 -8.18 4.13 -17.24
C CYS A 112 -7.48 3.65 -15.96
N TYR A 113 -8.05 3.94 -14.79
CA TYR A 113 -7.48 3.56 -13.51
C TYR A 113 -7.42 2.04 -13.36
N ILE A 114 -8.54 1.35 -13.62
CA ILE A 114 -8.62 -0.12 -13.56
C ILE A 114 -7.65 -0.76 -14.55
N GLN A 115 -7.47 -0.14 -15.72
CA GLN A 115 -6.59 -0.66 -16.76
C GLN A 115 -5.10 -0.56 -16.39
N TRP A 116 -4.66 0.55 -15.82
CA TRP A 116 -3.23 0.84 -15.71
C TRP A 116 -2.68 0.83 -14.28
N LEU A 117 -3.47 1.20 -13.27
CA LEU A 117 -3.03 1.32 -11.89
C LEU A 117 -3.70 0.27 -11.01
N GLY A 118 -5.03 0.34 -10.88
CA GLY A 118 -5.81 -0.55 -10.03
C GLY A 118 -5.24 -0.66 -8.61
N ASP A 119 -5.35 -1.85 -8.02
CA ASP A 119 -4.85 -2.12 -6.67
C ASP A 119 -3.32 -2.00 -6.53
N ALA A 120 -2.56 -2.03 -7.64
CA ALA A 120 -1.11 -1.94 -7.60
C ALA A 120 -0.61 -0.59 -7.05
N GLU A 121 -1.32 0.51 -7.34
CA GLU A 121 -0.96 1.82 -6.79
C GLU A 121 -1.17 1.88 -5.27
N GLY A 122 -2.31 1.37 -4.80
CA GLY A 122 -2.60 1.30 -3.36
C GLY A 122 -1.62 0.42 -2.59
N LEU A 123 -1.24 -0.72 -3.16
CA LEU A 123 -0.22 -1.61 -2.58
C LEU A 123 1.16 -0.95 -2.54
N PHE A 124 1.57 -0.32 -3.63
CA PHE A 124 2.82 0.45 -3.67
C PHE A 124 2.85 1.53 -2.58
N HIS A 125 1.80 2.34 -2.49
CA HIS A 125 1.70 3.37 -1.46
C HIS A 125 1.79 2.77 -0.05
N SER A 126 1.07 1.68 0.20
CA SER A 126 1.10 0.97 1.49
C SER A 126 2.52 0.50 1.84
N GLN A 127 3.24 -0.08 0.89
CA GLN A 127 4.62 -0.54 1.08
C GLN A 127 5.61 0.61 1.29
N VAL A 128 5.40 1.77 0.66
CA VAL A 128 6.23 2.96 0.87
C VAL A 128 6.10 3.47 2.31
N ILE A 129 4.88 3.56 2.84
CA ILE A 129 4.64 4.15 4.17
C ILE A 129 4.71 3.14 5.32
N ASN A 130 4.50 1.85 5.03
CA ASN A 130 4.48 0.76 6.01
C ASN A 130 5.07 -0.53 5.41
N PRO A 131 6.39 -0.56 5.11
CA PRO A 131 7.02 -1.67 4.37
C PRO A 131 6.91 -3.04 5.04
N ASN A 132 6.66 -3.08 6.35
CA ASN A 132 6.57 -4.32 7.13
C ASN A 132 5.11 -4.80 7.34
N ASN A 133 4.11 -4.09 6.80
CA ASN A 133 2.69 -4.32 7.07
C ASN A 133 2.37 -4.38 8.58
N GLU A 134 2.95 -3.48 9.37
CA GLU A 134 2.68 -3.37 10.80
C GLU A 134 1.31 -2.75 11.07
N ASP A 135 0.80 -2.89 12.29
CA ASP A 135 -0.45 -2.25 12.72
C ASP A 135 -0.35 -0.72 12.56
N PHE A 136 -1.10 -0.17 11.60
CA PHE A 136 -0.97 1.23 11.20
C PHE A 136 -1.29 2.19 12.36
N ASP A 137 -2.34 1.91 13.14
CA ASP A 137 -2.71 2.71 14.32
C ASP A 137 -1.56 2.76 15.34
N SER A 138 -0.87 1.63 15.55
CA SER A 138 0.32 1.59 16.41
C SER A 138 1.48 2.40 15.85
N LEU A 139 1.69 2.42 14.54
CA LEU A 139 2.72 3.26 13.92
C LEU A 139 2.40 4.75 14.10
N VAL A 140 1.14 5.15 13.87
CA VAL A 140 0.67 6.53 14.07
C VAL A 140 0.88 6.95 15.53
N ALA A 141 0.42 6.15 16.50
CA ALA A 141 0.59 6.46 17.91
C ALA A 141 2.07 6.60 18.30
N GLN A 142 2.94 5.73 17.80
CA GLN A 142 4.38 5.82 18.02
C GLN A 142 4.97 7.11 17.46
N CYS A 143 4.55 7.53 16.26
CA CYS A 143 4.97 8.80 15.66
C CYS A 143 4.53 10.00 16.51
N LEU A 144 3.26 10.03 16.94
CA LEU A 144 2.71 11.10 17.77
C LEU A 144 3.46 11.23 19.11
N VAL A 145 3.80 10.09 19.75
CA VAL A 145 4.62 10.06 20.97
C VAL A 145 6.03 10.59 20.68
N ARG A 146 6.67 10.14 19.59
CA ARG A 146 8.04 10.56 19.19
C ARG A 146 8.13 12.07 18.96
N LYS A 147 7.08 12.67 18.38
CA LYS A 147 6.95 14.12 18.17
C LYS A 147 6.49 14.89 19.42
N ASN A 148 6.23 14.21 20.55
CA ASN A 148 5.70 14.80 21.79
C ASN A 148 4.34 15.49 21.63
N LEU A 149 3.51 15.02 20.70
CA LEU A 149 2.15 15.54 20.45
C LEU A 149 1.11 14.90 21.37
N VAL A 150 1.45 13.74 21.96
CA VAL A 150 0.62 13.01 22.93
C VAL A 150 1.50 12.52 24.09
N PRO A 151 0.90 12.18 25.26
CA PRO A 151 1.67 11.67 26.40
C PRO A 151 2.44 10.38 26.11
N VAL A 152 3.58 10.21 26.78
CA VAL A 152 4.33 8.95 26.80
C VAL A 152 3.42 7.85 27.36
N GLY A 153 3.14 6.84 26.53
CA GLY A 153 2.22 5.75 26.85
C GLY A 153 0.95 5.71 26.00
N PHE A 154 0.71 6.70 25.14
CA PHE A 154 -0.33 6.63 24.11
C PHE A 154 -0.03 5.49 23.13
N THR A 155 -1.04 4.68 22.81
CA THR A 155 -0.93 3.44 22.03
C THR A 155 -1.80 3.49 20.77
N GLY A 156 -1.58 2.56 19.84
CA GLY A 156 -2.45 2.42 18.66
C GLY A 156 -3.91 2.16 19.04
N LYS A 157 -4.15 1.45 20.14
CA LYS A 157 -5.50 1.27 20.68
C LYS A 157 -6.14 2.60 21.09
N ASP A 158 -5.38 3.47 21.78
CA ASP A 158 -5.89 4.78 22.18
C ASP A 158 -6.20 5.66 20.95
N PHE A 159 -5.35 5.57 19.92
CA PHE A 159 -5.58 6.25 18.64
C PHE A 159 -6.85 5.75 17.95
N LYS A 160 -7.04 4.44 17.86
CA LYS A 160 -8.23 3.84 17.27
C LYS A 160 -9.51 4.24 18.02
N GLU A 161 -9.49 4.18 19.35
CA GLU A 161 -10.63 4.62 20.18
C GLU A 161 -10.96 6.10 19.97
N LEU A 162 -9.95 6.95 19.73
CA LEU A 162 -10.14 8.36 19.41
C LEU A 162 -10.88 8.54 18.07
N LEU A 163 -10.47 7.81 17.02
CA LEU A 163 -11.11 7.85 15.70
C LEU A 163 -12.56 7.34 15.74
N GLU A 164 -12.80 6.23 16.44
CA GLU A 164 -14.15 5.66 16.58
C GLU A 164 -15.09 6.60 17.37
N ALA A 165 -14.56 7.29 18.38
CA ALA A 165 -15.30 8.27 19.17
C ALA A 165 -15.71 9.50 18.34
N SER A 166 -14.84 10.02 17.46
CA SER A 166 -15.17 11.13 16.58
C SER A 166 -16.27 10.75 15.59
N THR A 167 -16.18 9.57 14.95
CA THR A 167 -17.21 9.08 14.02
C THR A 167 -18.56 8.89 14.72
N THR A 168 -18.57 8.39 15.96
CA THR A 168 -19.81 8.20 16.73
C THR A 168 -20.45 9.54 17.12
N ALA A 169 -19.64 10.53 17.49
CA ALA A 169 -20.13 11.86 17.83
C ALA A 169 -20.79 12.57 16.63
N GLU A 170 -20.25 12.39 15.42
CA GLU A 170 -20.86 12.88 14.18
C GLU A 170 -22.24 12.24 13.93
N ILE A 171 -22.34 10.92 14.08
CA ILE A 171 -23.60 10.18 13.85
C ILE A 171 -24.68 10.58 14.86
N LEU A 172 -24.33 10.76 16.13
CA LEU A 172 -25.29 11.17 17.17
C LEU A 172 -25.66 12.67 17.09
N GLY A 173 -24.81 13.50 16.50
CA GLY A 173 -25.10 14.91 16.18
C GLY A 173 -25.99 15.09 14.95
N ALA A 174 -26.01 14.11 14.04
CA ALA A 174 -26.76 14.13 12.77
C ALA A 174 -28.26 13.79 12.94
N GLY A 175 -28.94 14.42 13.90
CA GLY A 175 -30.39 14.33 14.06
C GLY A 175 -31.13 14.70 12.77
N GLU A 176 -31.67 13.68 12.10
CA GLU A 176 -32.67 13.70 11.02
C GLU A 176 -32.22 14.11 9.60
N LYS A 177 -30.99 14.58 9.38
CA LYS A 177 -30.38 14.63 8.03
C LYS A 177 -28.89 14.37 8.15
N VAL A 178 -28.39 13.34 7.47
CA VAL A 178 -26.95 13.12 7.27
C VAL A 178 -26.45 14.27 6.40
N VAL A 179 -26.10 15.38 7.03
CA VAL A 179 -25.20 16.38 6.50
C VAL A 179 -23.84 15.92 7.03
N PHE A 180 -22.98 15.41 6.15
CA PHE A 180 -21.57 15.20 6.51
C PHE A 180 -21.04 16.56 6.99
N SER A 181 -20.75 16.66 8.28
CA SER A 181 -20.19 17.88 8.87
C SER A 181 -18.72 17.90 8.52
N GLU A 182 -18.27 18.82 7.67
CA GLU A 182 -16.86 18.99 7.26
C GLU A 182 -15.89 19.38 8.41
N THR A 183 -16.27 19.23 9.67
CA THR A 183 -15.54 19.85 10.80
C THR A 183 -15.65 19.08 12.12
N SER A 184 -15.66 17.75 12.15
CA SER A 184 -15.32 17.07 13.41
C SER A 184 -13.80 16.97 13.54
N GLU A 185 -13.20 18.10 13.91
CA GLU A 185 -11.77 18.18 14.17
C GLU A 185 -11.42 17.18 15.28
N ILE A 186 -10.56 16.22 14.95
CA ILE A 186 -10.10 15.22 15.93
C ILE A 186 -9.03 15.86 16.80
N ILE A 187 -9.30 15.97 18.10
CA ILE A 187 -8.39 16.58 19.07
C ILE A 187 -7.64 15.49 19.84
N LEU A 188 -6.32 15.48 19.69
CA LEU A 188 -5.40 14.60 20.41
C LEU A 188 -5.36 14.93 21.91
N PRO A 189 -5.00 13.94 22.76
CA PRO A 189 -4.69 14.20 24.16
C PRO A 189 -3.61 15.29 24.30
N GLY A 190 -3.97 16.41 24.93
CA GLY A 190 -3.11 17.59 25.01
C GLY A 190 -3.65 18.80 24.23
N GLY A 191 -4.73 18.63 23.46
CA GLY A 191 -5.43 19.73 22.79
C GLY A 191 -4.89 20.08 21.40
N ILE A 192 -4.03 19.22 20.84
CA ILE A 192 -3.49 19.39 19.49
C ILE A 192 -4.45 18.78 18.49
N SER A 193 -4.71 19.49 17.39
CA SER A 193 -5.52 18.97 16.29
C SER A 193 -4.80 17.87 15.53
N LEU A 194 -5.52 16.86 15.04
CA LEU A 194 -4.97 15.91 14.09
C LEU A 194 -4.68 16.56 12.72
N GLU A 195 -5.26 17.73 12.45
CA GLU A 195 -4.96 18.57 11.29
C GLU A 195 -3.69 19.43 11.48
N ASP A 196 -3.12 19.45 12.69
CA ASP A 196 -1.81 20.07 12.91
C ASP A 196 -0.78 19.43 11.95
N PRO A 197 0.09 20.21 11.29
CA PRO A 197 1.01 19.67 10.29
C PRO A 197 1.88 18.52 10.81
N ASP A 198 2.31 18.57 12.06
CA ASP A 198 3.13 17.51 12.66
C ASP A 198 2.31 16.26 13.02
N ALA A 199 1.04 16.43 13.39
CA ALA A 199 0.11 15.34 13.65
C ALA A 199 -0.35 14.65 12.36
N SER A 200 -0.68 15.44 11.34
CA SER A 200 -1.07 15.00 10.00
C SER A 200 0.07 14.23 9.32
N LEU A 201 1.33 14.67 9.50
CA LEU A 201 2.50 13.89 9.08
C LEU A 201 2.49 12.46 9.63
N CYS A 202 2.10 12.28 10.90
CA CYS A 202 2.03 10.95 11.50
C CYS A 202 0.90 10.09 10.92
N THR A 203 -0.21 10.67 10.46
CA THR A 203 -1.31 9.90 9.85
C THR A 203 -1.09 9.62 8.37
N MET A 204 -0.31 10.44 7.68
CA MET A 204 0.01 10.26 6.26
C MET A 204 1.22 9.34 6.04
N ASN A 205 2.25 9.44 6.89
CA ASN A 205 3.43 8.58 6.82
C ASN A 205 4.08 8.44 8.22
N PRO A 206 3.61 7.50 9.06
CA PRO A 206 4.07 7.36 10.44
C PRO A 206 5.51 6.84 10.59
N THR A 207 6.11 6.33 9.51
CA THR A 207 7.45 5.71 9.52
C THR A 207 8.58 6.69 9.20
N MET A 208 8.26 7.90 8.72
CA MET A 208 9.20 9.03 8.64
C MET A 208 9.52 9.65 10.00
#